data_AF-A0A2E1PCD7-F1
#
_entry.id   AF-A0A2E1PCD7-F1
#
_cell.length_a   1.000
_cell.length_b   1.000
_cell.length_c   1.000
_cell.angle_alpha   90.00
_cell.angle_beta   90.00
_cell.angle_gamma   90.00
#
_symmetry.space_group_name_H-M   'P 1'
#
loop_
_entity.id
_entity.type
_entity.pdbx_description
1 polymer ?
#
loop_
_entity_poly.entity_id
_entity_poly.type
_entity_poly.pdbx_seq_one_letter_code
_entity_poly.pdbx_strand_id
1 'polypeptide(L)'
;MLVNSFDTKFGNTAKKYELLDNTFIKLIKKNKSFERIFTSVSTNKNLEHKINLRSDITGQVLNSIINQNLHKNKNFYYMGDVFKTDIFSSQVKQFREHGIEIINENNMNSFLSSMKILIQYLNLIVKKEFIFVFTDPSIKKTNEFILTEKKTNSKITNYVKNFKKLSKSILYEVNLEKNFFSKNYHKDIFFYVYSSKSKKILVQGGAYSYKKNNLSINGFGFSCNIDYWVELI
;
A
#
# COMPACT_ATOMS: atom_id res chain seq x y z
N MET A 1 -24.04 -23.87 -27.17
CA MET A 1 -22.71 -24.21 -26.59
C MET A 1 -21.95 -22.89 -26.33
N LEU A 2 -22.35 -22.14 -25.29
CA LEU A 2 -21.78 -20.82 -24.93
C LEU A 2 -21.45 -20.71 -23.43
N VAL A 3 -21.82 -21.72 -22.63
CA VAL A 3 -21.68 -21.73 -21.17
C VAL A 3 -20.22 -22.01 -20.76
N ASN A 4 -19.54 -22.92 -21.47
CA ASN A 4 -18.17 -23.34 -21.12
C ASN A 4 -17.10 -22.24 -21.29
N SER A 5 -17.25 -21.29 -22.22
CA SER A 5 -16.24 -20.23 -22.43
C SER A 5 -16.36 -19.08 -21.42
N PHE A 6 -17.56 -18.84 -20.89
CA PHE A 6 -17.81 -17.80 -19.90
C PHE A 6 -17.31 -18.24 -18.51
N ASP A 7 -17.64 -19.46 -18.10
CA ASP A 7 -17.21 -20.04 -16.82
C ASP A 7 -15.68 -20.24 -16.75
N THR A 8 -15.04 -20.59 -17.87
CA THR A 8 -13.58 -20.72 -17.92
C THR A 8 -12.87 -19.37 -17.80
N LYS A 9 -13.42 -18.29 -18.38
CA LYS A 9 -12.83 -16.94 -18.25
C LYS A 9 -12.90 -16.43 -16.82
N PHE A 10 -14.07 -16.51 -16.18
CA PHE A 10 -14.20 -16.09 -14.77
C PHE A 10 -13.43 -17.00 -13.82
N GLY A 11 -13.45 -18.32 -14.06
CA GLY A 11 -12.64 -19.26 -13.29
C GLY A 11 -11.15 -19.00 -13.39
N ASN A 12 -10.63 -18.66 -14.58
CA ASN A 12 -9.22 -18.31 -14.76
C ASN A 12 -8.86 -17.00 -14.03
N THR A 13 -9.74 -15.99 -14.08
CA THR A 13 -9.54 -14.75 -13.32
C THR A 13 -9.55 -15.03 -11.81
N ALA A 14 -10.50 -15.82 -11.31
CA ALA A 14 -10.57 -16.19 -9.89
C ALA A 14 -9.30 -16.93 -9.42
N LYS A 15 -8.78 -17.86 -10.23
CA LYS A 15 -7.51 -18.55 -9.95
C LYS A 15 -6.32 -17.60 -9.82
N LYS A 16 -6.29 -16.51 -10.60
CA LYS A 16 -5.24 -15.47 -10.48
C LYS A 16 -5.34 -14.74 -9.15
N TYR A 17 -6.53 -14.34 -8.72
CA TYR A 17 -6.74 -13.74 -7.40
C TYR A 17 -6.33 -14.70 -6.27
N GLU A 18 -6.77 -15.96 -6.33
CA GLU A 18 -6.42 -16.97 -5.33
C GLU A 18 -4.90 -17.21 -5.26
N LEU A 19 -4.22 -17.24 -6.41
CA LEU A 19 -2.76 -17.32 -6.47
C LEU A 19 -2.10 -16.16 -5.73
N LEU A 20 -2.59 -14.93 -5.94
CA LEU A 20 -2.04 -13.73 -5.29
C LEU A 20 -2.28 -13.75 -3.78
N ASP A 21 -3.50 -14.06 -3.35
CA ASP A 21 -3.88 -14.21 -1.93
C ASP A 21 -2.97 -15.24 -1.25
N ASN A 22 -2.86 -16.44 -1.82
CA ASN A 22 -2.06 -17.53 -1.26
C ASN A 22 -0.57 -17.19 -1.23
N THR A 23 -0.07 -16.52 -2.27
CA THR A 23 1.34 -16.09 -2.32
C THR A 23 1.63 -15.04 -1.24
N PHE A 24 0.76 -14.06 -1.08
CA PHE A 24 0.91 -13.02 -0.06
C PHE A 24 0.87 -13.63 1.35
N ILE A 25 -0.12 -14.48 1.65
CA ILE A 25 -0.23 -15.17 2.94
C ILE A 25 1.02 -16.00 3.23
N LYS A 26 1.48 -16.80 2.25
CA LYS A 26 2.66 -17.66 2.42
C LYS A 26 3.92 -16.84 2.71
N LEU A 27 4.05 -15.66 2.09
CA LEU A 27 5.16 -14.77 2.30
C LEU A 27 5.13 -14.13 3.69
N ILE A 28 3.98 -13.58 4.10
CA ILE A 28 3.82 -12.94 5.41
C ILE A 28 3.95 -13.95 6.55
N LYS A 29 3.35 -15.15 6.42
CA LYS A 29 3.42 -16.20 7.46
C LYS A 29 4.83 -16.68 7.80
N LYS A 30 5.81 -16.47 6.91
CA LYS A 30 7.23 -16.73 7.22
C LYS A 30 7.75 -15.77 8.30
N ASN A 31 7.15 -14.60 8.43
CA ASN A 31 7.44 -13.62 9.47
C ASN A 31 6.37 -13.69 10.57
N LYS A 32 6.66 -14.47 11.63
CA LYS A 32 5.75 -14.69 12.76
C LYS A 32 5.38 -13.41 13.54
N SER A 33 6.01 -12.27 13.28
CA SER A 33 5.63 -11.00 13.91
C SER A 33 4.33 -10.40 13.38
N PHE A 34 3.84 -10.84 12.21
CA PHE A 34 2.63 -10.31 11.59
C PHE A 34 1.37 -11.08 11.98
N GLU A 35 0.39 -10.36 12.53
CA GLU A 35 -0.94 -10.86 12.84
C GLU A 35 -1.94 -10.49 11.72
N ARG A 36 -2.84 -11.40 11.36
CA ARG A 36 -3.91 -11.06 10.43
C ARG A 36 -4.95 -10.21 11.15
N ILE A 37 -5.35 -9.10 10.54
CA ILE A 37 -6.49 -8.32 11.02
C ILE A 37 -7.65 -8.40 10.03
N PHE A 38 -8.87 -8.48 10.57
CA PHE A 38 -10.11 -8.41 9.83
C PHE A 38 -10.88 -7.17 10.27
N THR A 39 -11.43 -6.45 9.30
CA THR A 39 -12.19 -5.23 9.54
C THR A 39 -13.48 -5.26 8.74
N SER A 40 -14.50 -4.55 9.24
CA SER A 40 -15.82 -4.43 8.61
C SER A 40 -15.72 -3.80 7.22
N VAL A 41 -16.53 -4.23 6.26
CA VAL A 41 -16.61 -3.53 4.96
C VAL A 41 -17.28 -2.16 5.09
N SER A 42 -18.27 -2.04 5.99
CA SER A 42 -18.92 -0.77 6.32
C SER A 42 -18.10 0.03 7.33
N THR A 43 -17.97 1.33 7.11
CA THR A 43 -17.32 2.26 8.04
C THR A 43 -18.28 2.95 9.01
N ASN A 44 -19.59 2.81 8.81
CA ASN A 44 -20.58 3.44 9.68
C ASN A 44 -20.70 2.69 11.02
N LYS A 45 -20.90 3.45 12.10
CA LYS A 45 -21.25 2.89 13.41
C LYS A 45 -22.76 2.60 13.54
N ASN A 46 -23.60 3.40 12.88
CA ASN A 46 -25.06 3.27 12.93
C ASN A 46 -25.61 2.89 11.54
N LEU A 47 -26.49 1.89 11.52
CA LEU A 47 -27.13 1.34 10.31
C LEU A 47 -28.36 2.12 9.83
N GLU A 48 -28.84 3.09 10.62
CA GLU A 48 -30.01 3.93 10.30
C GLU A 48 -29.75 4.93 9.16
N HIS A 49 -28.52 5.00 8.65
CA HIS A 49 -28.11 5.91 7.58
C HIS A 49 -27.46 5.17 6.41
N LYS A 50 -27.37 5.86 5.27
CA LYS A 50 -26.69 5.42 4.05
C LYS A 50 -25.35 4.74 4.39
N ILE A 51 -25.21 3.47 4.01
CA ILE A 51 -24.02 2.66 4.30
C ILE A 51 -22.81 3.26 3.57
N ASN A 52 -21.78 3.63 4.33
CA ASN A 52 -20.49 4.00 3.77
C ASN A 52 -19.60 2.77 3.66
N LEU A 53 -19.20 2.44 2.45
CA LEU A 53 -18.24 1.38 2.15
C LEU A 53 -16.82 1.92 2.28
N ARG A 54 -15.90 1.07 2.75
CA ARG A 54 -14.50 1.46 2.93
C ARG A 54 -13.80 1.70 1.59
N SER A 55 -13.10 2.82 1.49
CA SER A 55 -12.25 3.16 0.34
C SER A 55 -10.79 2.71 0.49
N ASP A 56 -10.42 2.32 1.71
CA ASP A 56 -9.09 1.91 2.18
C ASP A 56 -9.26 1.06 3.46
N ILE A 57 -8.32 0.16 3.74
CA ILE A 57 -8.37 -0.71 4.93
C ILE A 57 -7.59 -0.11 6.12
N THR A 58 -6.52 0.66 5.89
CA THR A 58 -5.66 1.22 6.96
C THR A 58 -6.45 2.01 7.98
N GLY A 59 -7.39 2.87 7.56
CA GLY A 59 -8.23 3.64 8.48
C GLY A 59 -9.05 2.77 9.45
N GLN A 60 -9.47 1.58 9.02
CA GLN A 60 -10.20 0.64 9.87
C GLN A 60 -9.28 -0.14 10.80
N VAL A 61 -8.08 -0.50 10.33
CA VAL A 61 -7.04 -1.13 11.16
C VAL A 61 -6.71 -0.23 12.34
N LEU A 62 -6.49 1.06 12.09
CA LEU A 62 -6.22 2.05 13.13
C LEU A 62 -7.37 2.21 14.12
N ASN A 63 -8.61 2.21 13.64
CA ASN A 63 -9.78 2.24 14.52
C ASN A 63 -9.87 0.99 15.41
N SER A 64 -9.59 -0.20 14.85
CA SER A 64 -9.56 -1.46 15.61
C SER A 64 -8.48 -1.44 16.69
N ILE A 65 -7.28 -0.96 16.37
CA ILE A 65 -6.17 -0.80 17.32
C ILE A 65 -6.57 0.10 18.49
N ILE A 66 -7.17 1.26 18.19
CA ILE A 66 -7.59 2.22 19.21
C ILE A 66 -8.68 1.61 20.11
N ASN A 67 -9.72 1.01 19.51
CA ASN A 67 -10.84 0.46 20.27
C ASN A 67 -10.43 -0.72 21.16
N GLN A 68 -9.41 -1.48 20.75
CA GLN A 68 -8.88 -2.61 21.51
C GLN A 68 -7.72 -2.23 22.45
N ASN A 69 -7.38 -0.94 22.55
CA ASN A 69 -6.24 -0.43 23.31
C ASN A 69 -4.89 -1.11 22.98
N LEU A 70 -4.69 -1.48 21.72
CA LEU A 70 -3.48 -2.15 21.24
C LEU A 70 -2.35 -1.14 20.92
N HIS A 71 -2.00 -0.29 21.88
CA HIS A 71 -1.03 0.81 21.68
C HIS A 71 0.45 0.36 21.64
N LYS A 72 0.70 -0.94 21.84
CA LYS A 72 2.05 -1.52 21.77
C LYS A 72 2.47 -1.76 20.32
N ASN A 73 3.78 -1.94 20.10
CA ASN A 73 4.32 -2.29 18.81
C ASN A 73 3.66 -3.57 18.29
N LYS A 74 3.02 -3.48 17.13
CA LYS A 74 2.32 -4.59 16.50
C LYS A 74 2.42 -4.48 14.98
N ASN A 75 2.52 -5.64 14.34
CA ASN A 75 2.58 -5.74 12.90
C ASN A 75 1.34 -6.47 12.41
N PHE A 76 0.58 -5.85 11.53
CA PHE A 76 -0.64 -6.40 10.97
C PHE A 76 -0.51 -6.62 9.48
N TYR A 77 -1.22 -7.60 8.97
CA TYR A 77 -1.51 -7.72 7.54
C TYR A 77 -3.00 -7.90 7.31
N TYR A 78 -3.47 -7.42 6.17
CA TYR A 78 -4.86 -7.53 5.75
C TYR A 78 -4.95 -7.89 4.27
N MET A 79 -6.07 -8.50 3.93
CA MET A 79 -6.51 -8.71 2.55
C MET A 79 -8.02 -8.51 2.54
N GLY A 80 -8.53 -7.73 1.62
CA GLY A 80 -9.96 -7.52 1.51
C GLY A 80 -10.34 -6.52 0.44
N ASP A 81 -11.64 -6.36 0.26
CA ASP A 81 -12.16 -5.55 -0.83
C ASP A 81 -12.36 -4.10 -0.39
N VAL A 82 -12.01 -3.16 -1.26
CA VAL A 82 -12.21 -1.72 -1.08
C VAL A 82 -13.04 -1.15 -2.22
N PHE A 83 -13.74 -0.05 -1.96
CA PHE A 83 -14.74 0.51 -2.86
C PHE A 83 -14.39 1.96 -3.16
N LYS A 84 -14.18 2.26 -4.45
CA LYS A 84 -13.80 3.61 -4.90
C LYS A 84 -14.79 4.07 -5.94
N THR A 85 -15.29 5.30 -5.78
CA THR A 85 -16.10 5.96 -6.81
C THR A 85 -15.21 6.35 -7.98
N ASP A 86 -15.60 5.91 -9.16
CA ASP A 86 -15.01 6.32 -10.41
C ASP A 86 -15.31 7.81 -10.65
N ILE A 87 -14.26 8.60 -10.91
CA ILE A 87 -14.35 10.06 -10.99
C ILE A 87 -15.23 10.50 -12.18
N PHE A 88 -15.27 9.72 -13.26
CA PHE A 88 -16.00 10.09 -14.48
C PHE A 88 -17.44 9.59 -14.48
N SER A 89 -17.64 8.35 -14.06
CA SER A 89 -18.95 7.69 -14.12
C SER A 89 -19.74 7.77 -12.81
N SER A 90 -19.12 8.21 -11.70
CA SER A 90 -19.67 8.16 -10.35
C SER A 90 -20.07 6.74 -9.88
N GLN A 91 -19.74 5.71 -10.65
CA GLN A 91 -19.99 4.32 -10.31
C GLN A 91 -19.01 3.86 -9.23
N VAL A 92 -19.50 3.08 -8.27
CA VAL A 92 -18.65 2.45 -7.28
C VAL A 92 -17.99 1.22 -7.88
N LYS A 93 -16.66 1.20 -7.91
CA LYS A 93 -15.86 0.05 -8.31
C LYS A 93 -15.28 -0.64 -7.09
N GLN A 94 -15.35 -1.96 -7.08
CA GLN A 94 -14.71 -2.82 -6.09
C GLN A 94 -13.29 -3.17 -6.56
N PHE A 95 -12.33 -3.16 -5.62
CA PHE A 95 -10.96 -3.59 -5.84
C PHE A 95 -10.52 -4.52 -4.72
N ARG A 96 -9.67 -5.50 -5.01
CA ARG A 96 -9.00 -6.30 -3.99
C ARG A 96 -7.72 -5.60 -3.51
N GLU A 97 -7.55 -5.50 -2.20
CA GLU A 97 -6.40 -4.83 -1.58
C GLU A 97 -5.67 -5.78 -0.61
N HIS A 98 -4.34 -5.87 -0.76
CA HIS A 98 -3.45 -6.52 0.22
C HIS A 98 -2.58 -5.46 0.87
N GLY A 99 -2.36 -5.53 2.17
CA GLY A 99 -1.48 -4.59 2.82
C GLY A 99 -0.93 -5.04 4.15
N ILE A 100 0.02 -4.26 4.64
CA ILE A 100 0.63 -4.44 5.95
C ILE A 100 0.68 -3.11 6.70
N GLU A 101 0.64 -3.18 8.02
CA GLU A 101 0.82 -2.04 8.92
C GLU A 101 1.77 -2.42 10.04
N ILE A 102 2.85 -1.65 10.19
CA ILE A 102 3.80 -1.75 11.30
C ILE A 102 3.54 -0.56 12.22
N ILE A 103 3.09 -0.84 13.43
CA ILE A 103 2.55 0.15 14.36
C ILE A 103 3.57 0.44 15.46
N ASN A 104 3.78 1.73 15.74
CA ASN A 104 4.61 2.27 16.82
C ASN A 104 6.07 1.77 16.85
N GLU A 105 6.60 1.30 15.72
CA GLU A 105 8.01 0.96 15.53
C GLU A 105 8.78 2.12 14.86
N ASN A 106 10.12 2.09 14.94
CA ASN A 106 10.99 3.06 14.27
C ASN A 106 10.78 3.05 12.74
N ASN A 107 10.49 4.19 12.14
CA ASN A 107 10.17 4.33 10.71
C ASN A 107 11.22 3.70 9.77
N MET A 108 12.52 3.75 10.09
CA MET A 108 13.57 3.15 9.24
C MET A 108 13.54 1.62 9.31
N ASN A 109 13.33 1.06 10.51
CA ASN A 109 13.18 -0.39 10.68
C ASN A 109 11.92 -0.88 9.98
N SER A 110 10.80 -0.17 10.17
CA SER A 110 9.52 -0.48 9.52
C SER A 110 9.63 -0.39 8.00
N PHE A 111 10.32 0.63 7.48
CA PHE A 111 10.63 0.75 6.06
C PHE A 111 11.40 -0.45 5.53
N LEU A 112 12.52 -0.82 6.17
CA LEU A 112 13.35 -1.94 5.72
C LEU A 112 12.59 -3.28 5.74
N SER A 113 11.81 -3.52 6.79
CA SER A 113 10.97 -4.72 6.92
C SER A 113 9.89 -4.76 5.84
N SER A 114 9.21 -3.63 5.60
CA SER A 114 8.17 -3.52 4.57
C SER A 114 8.75 -3.70 3.16
N MET A 115 9.89 -3.07 2.87
CA MET A 115 10.57 -3.20 1.58
C MET A 115 11.01 -4.64 1.31
N LYS A 116 11.54 -5.35 2.30
CA LYS A 116 11.91 -6.78 2.16
C LYS A 116 10.73 -7.63 1.71
N ILE A 117 9.60 -7.48 2.41
CA ILE A 117 8.36 -8.21 2.13
C ILE A 117 7.87 -7.86 0.72
N LEU A 118 7.77 -6.57 0.42
CA LEU A 118 7.21 -6.08 -0.83
C LEU A 118 8.06 -6.48 -2.05
N ILE A 119 9.39 -6.35 -1.94
CA ILE A 119 10.32 -6.77 -2.99
C ILE A 119 10.18 -8.25 -3.30
N GLN A 120 10.10 -9.09 -2.27
CA GLN A 120 9.90 -10.53 -2.45
C GLN A 120 8.56 -10.80 -3.15
N TYR A 121 7.49 -10.12 -2.74
CA TYR A 121 6.16 -10.32 -3.32
C TYR A 121 6.11 -9.89 -4.80
N LEU A 122 6.63 -8.70 -5.12
CA LEU A 122 6.72 -8.19 -6.48
C LEU A 122 7.59 -9.08 -7.37
N ASN A 123 8.71 -9.62 -6.87
CA ASN A 123 9.56 -10.50 -7.67
C ASN A 123 8.89 -11.85 -7.99
N LEU A 124 8.07 -12.38 -7.08
CA LEU A 124 7.33 -13.62 -7.31
C LEU A 124 6.24 -13.46 -8.39
N ILE A 125 5.62 -12.29 -8.47
CA ILE A 125 4.46 -12.05 -9.34
C ILE A 125 4.82 -11.26 -10.61
N VAL A 126 5.41 -10.07 -10.44
CA VAL A 126 5.65 -9.08 -11.50
C VAL A 126 7.04 -9.20 -12.13
N LYS A 127 7.91 -10.08 -11.59
CA LYS A 127 9.20 -10.49 -12.21
C LYS A 127 10.10 -9.33 -12.67
N LYS A 128 10.26 -8.30 -11.83
CA LYS A 128 11.13 -7.11 -12.04
C LYS A 128 10.63 -6.09 -13.08
N GLU A 129 9.42 -6.22 -13.61
CA GLU A 129 8.80 -5.18 -14.46
C GLU A 129 8.14 -4.07 -13.64
N PHE A 130 8.87 -3.55 -12.65
CA PHE A 130 8.39 -2.53 -11.73
C PHE A 130 9.52 -1.60 -11.29
N ILE A 131 9.15 -0.38 -10.93
CA ILE A 131 10.08 0.65 -10.49
C ILE A 131 9.52 1.29 -9.22
N PHE A 132 10.35 1.39 -8.19
CA PHE A 132 10.01 2.10 -6.95
C PHE A 132 10.17 3.59 -7.15
N VAL A 133 9.24 4.40 -6.66
CA VAL A 133 9.39 5.85 -6.61
C VAL A 133 9.25 6.31 -5.18
N PHE A 134 10.26 7.00 -4.68
CA PHE A 134 10.27 7.56 -3.34
C PHE A 134 10.08 9.08 -3.40
N THR A 135 9.33 9.62 -2.45
CA THR A 135 9.19 11.08 -2.27
C THR A 135 9.19 11.47 -0.79
N ASP A 136 9.61 12.71 -0.52
CA ASP A 136 9.63 13.29 0.82
C ASP A 136 8.38 14.18 1.00
N PRO A 137 7.41 13.78 1.84
CA PRO A 137 6.19 14.55 2.04
C PRO A 137 6.41 15.96 2.60
N SER A 138 7.57 16.20 3.22
CA SER A 138 7.94 17.49 3.77
C SER A 138 8.54 18.47 2.77
N ILE A 139 8.65 18.10 1.48
CA ILE A 139 9.15 19.01 0.44
C ILE A 139 8.22 20.22 0.30
N LYS A 140 8.76 21.37 0.71
CA LYS A 140 8.14 22.69 0.59
C LYS A 140 8.55 23.45 -0.69
N LYS A 141 9.53 22.94 -1.46
CA LYS A 141 10.15 23.68 -2.56
C LYS A 141 9.22 23.92 -3.76
N THR A 142 9.55 24.98 -4.49
CA THR A 142 8.76 25.78 -5.44
C THR A 142 8.77 25.31 -6.89
N ASN A 143 9.49 24.23 -7.23
CA ASN A 143 9.62 23.84 -8.63
C ASN A 143 8.38 23.04 -9.05
N GLU A 144 7.63 23.61 -9.99
CA GLU A 144 6.44 22.98 -10.57
C GLU A 144 6.79 21.76 -11.44
N PHE A 145 8.06 21.59 -11.82
CA PHE A 145 8.49 20.56 -12.79
C PHE A 145 9.86 19.91 -12.46
N ILE A 146 10.00 18.66 -12.90
CA ILE A 146 11.13 17.71 -12.72
C ILE A 146 12.50 18.25 -13.14
N LEU A 147 12.55 19.20 -14.10
CA LEU A 147 13.78 19.54 -14.84
C LEU A 147 14.72 20.53 -14.14
N THR A 148 14.48 20.88 -12.87
CA THR A 148 15.29 21.86 -12.15
C THR A 148 15.99 21.21 -10.97
N GLU A 149 17.12 20.57 -11.25
CA GLU A 149 17.99 19.93 -10.26
C GLU A 149 18.54 20.95 -9.25
N LYS A 150 18.25 20.74 -7.96
CA LYS A 150 19.24 20.96 -6.89
C LYS A 150 19.19 19.80 -5.91
N LYS A 151 20.34 19.17 -5.68
CA LYS A 151 20.59 18.20 -4.60
C LYS A 151 20.17 18.81 -3.27
N THR A 152 18.99 18.48 -2.80
CA THR A 152 18.60 18.71 -1.41
C THR A 152 18.94 17.46 -0.62
N ASN A 153 19.68 17.63 0.48
CA ASN A 153 19.72 16.66 1.58
C ASN A 153 18.33 16.58 2.21
N SER A 154 17.41 15.87 1.56
CA SER A 154 16.09 15.54 2.09
C SER A 154 16.19 14.27 2.95
N LYS A 155 15.25 14.10 3.89
CA LYS A 155 15.20 12.93 4.79
C LYS A 155 15.17 11.61 4.01
N ILE A 156 14.63 11.65 2.80
CA ILE A 156 14.58 10.54 1.85
C ILE A 156 15.95 9.98 1.44
N THR A 157 17.01 10.79 1.48
CA THR A 157 18.36 10.34 1.10
C THR A 157 18.82 9.16 1.94
N ASN A 158 18.48 9.14 3.23
CA ASN A 158 18.80 8.03 4.13
C ASN A 158 17.98 6.79 3.81
N TYR A 159 16.68 6.93 3.52
CA TYR A 159 15.83 5.81 3.09
C TYR A 159 16.33 5.19 1.78
N VAL A 160 16.62 6.01 0.78
CA VAL A 160 17.15 5.56 -0.52
C VAL A 160 18.50 4.88 -0.36
N LYS A 161 19.40 5.42 0.48
CA LYS A 161 20.70 4.78 0.78
C LYS A 161 20.51 3.39 1.38
N ASN A 162 19.56 3.22 2.30
CA ASN A 162 19.27 1.93 2.92
C ASN A 162 18.55 0.98 1.95
N PHE A 163 17.66 1.49 1.08
CA PHE A 163 17.03 0.71 0.02
C PHE A 163 18.05 0.11 -0.97
N LYS A 164 19.03 0.92 -1.41
CA LYS A 164 20.13 0.43 -2.28
C LYS A 164 20.91 -0.73 -1.69
N LYS A 165 21.15 -0.69 -0.37
CA LYS A 165 21.82 -1.78 0.34
C LYS A 165 20.96 -3.04 0.39
N LEU A 166 19.63 -2.88 0.46
CA LEU A 166 18.68 -3.98 0.51
C LEU A 166 18.57 -4.73 -0.82
N SER A 167 18.56 -4.00 -1.94
CA SER A 167 18.53 -4.61 -3.26
C SER A 167 19.28 -3.77 -4.29
N LYS A 168 20.41 -4.29 -4.77
CA LYS A 168 21.25 -3.60 -5.78
C LYS A 168 20.65 -3.61 -7.19
N SER A 169 19.74 -4.53 -7.48
CA SER A 169 19.22 -4.77 -8.84
C SER A 169 17.82 -4.20 -9.08
N ILE A 170 17.21 -3.59 -8.07
CA ILE A 170 15.86 -3.03 -8.20
C ILE A 170 15.95 -1.58 -8.61
N LEU A 171 15.25 -1.26 -9.70
CA LEU A 171 15.12 0.09 -10.22
C LEU A 171 14.31 0.94 -9.25
N TYR A 172 14.80 2.16 -9.01
CA TYR A 172 14.07 3.13 -8.23
C TYR A 172 14.38 4.56 -8.71
N GLU A 173 13.44 5.46 -8.49
CA GLU A 173 13.55 6.89 -8.74
C GLU A 173 13.21 7.69 -7.47
N VAL A 174 13.65 8.94 -7.43
CA VAL A 174 13.28 9.89 -6.36
C VAL A 174 12.48 11.01 -6.99
N ASN A 175 11.19 11.07 -6.66
CA ASN A 175 10.34 12.18 -7.05
C ASN A 175 10.39 13.28 -5.98
N LEU A 176 10.86 14.47 -6.35
CA LEU A 176 10.93 15.65 -5.48
C LEU A 176 9.90 16.74 -5.84
N GLU A 177 8.89 16.41 -6.64
CA GLU A 177 7.80 17.31 -7.01
C GLU A 177 7.01 17.75 -5.77
N LYS A 178 6.56 19.01 -5.80
CA LYS A 178 5.75 19.59 -4.72
C LYS A 178 4.34 18.99 -4.67
N ASN A 179 3.78 18.75 -5.86
CA ASN A 179 2.38 18.37 -6.07
C ASN A 179 2.33 16.87 -6.41
N PHE A 180 2.31 16.04 -5.37
CA PHE A 180 2.12 14.61 -5.51
C PHE A 180 0.94 14.15 -4.66
N PHE A 181 0.34 13.03 -5.04
CA PHE A 181 -0.80 12.42 -4.35
C PHE A 181 -0.48 12.07 -2.89
N SER A 182 -1.44 12.21 -1.96
CA SER A 182 -1.32 11.81 -0.55
C SER A 182 -0.28 12.53 0.31
N LYS A 183 0.18 13.71 -0.13
CA LYS A 183 1.12 14.55 0.62
C LYS A 183 0.69 14.83 2.07
N ASN A 184 -0.61 15.06 2.30
CA ASN A 184 -1.12 15.43 3.62
C ASN A 184 -1.29 14.25 4.58
N TYR A 185 -1.26 13.01 4.07
CA TYR A 185 -1.44 11.80 4.87
C TYR A 185 -0.10 11.26 5.41
N HIS A 186 0.95 11.34 4.58
CA HIS A 186 2.25 10.74 4.90
C HIS A 186 3.18 11.67 5.68
N LYS A 187 4.09 11.07 6.46
CA LYS A 187 5.20 11.71 7.15
C LYS A 187 6.51 11.03 6.77
N ASP A 188 7.61 11.79 6.80
CA ASP A 188 9.00 11.37 6.53
C ASP A 188 9.28 10.78 5.13
N ILE A 189 8.49 9.81 4.67
CA ILE A 189 8.60 9.18 3.36
C ILE A 189 7.23 8.70 2.87
N PHE A 190 6.96 8.96 1.60
CA PHE A 190 5.93 8.30 0.81
C PHE A 190 6.61 7.57 -0.35
N PHE A 191 6.06 6.43 -0.75
CA PHE A 191 6.53 5.69 -1.91
C PHE A 191 5.37 5.05 -2.65
N TYR A 192 5.60 4.81 -3.93
CA TYR A 192 4.73 4.00 -4.75
C TYR A 192 5.55 3.13 -5.70
N VAL A 193 4.93 2.07 -6.20
CA VAL A 193 5.55 1.17 -7.18
C VAL A 193 4.70 1.21 -8.44
N TYR A 194 5.30 1.52 -9.59
CA TYR A 194 4.61 1.48 -10.87
C TYR A 194 5.07 0.29 -11.70
N SER A 195 4.15 -0.31 -12.45
CA SER A 195 4.49 -1.34 -13.44
C SER A 195 5.05 -0.67 -14.70
N SER A 196 6.22 -1.10 -15.15
CA SER A 196 6.75 -0.64 -16.45
C SER A 196 5.91 -1.16 -17.62
N LYS A 197 5.18 -2.27 -17.42
CA LYS A 197 4.31 -2.91 -18.42
C LYS A 197 2.92 -2.27 -18.51
N SER A 198 2.15 -2.24 -17.41
CA SER A 198 0.78 -1.68 -17.43
C SER A 198 0.71 -0.17 -17.22
N LYS A 199 1.82 0.46 -16.82
CA LYS A 199 1.88 1.89 -16.42
C LYS A 199 0.95 2.25 -15.25
N LYS A 200 0.44 1.26 -14.52
CA LYS A 200 -0.41 1.45 -13.34
C LYS A 200 0.42 1.45 -12.05
N ILE A 201 -0.06 2.18 -11.04
CA ILE A 201 0.47 2.14 -9.69
C ILE A 201 -0.01 0.86 -9.02
N LEU A 202 0.94 -0.05 -8.76
CA LEU A 202 0.71 -1.35 -8.17
C LEU A 202 0.61 -1.30 -6.64
N VAL A 203 1.34 -0.37 -6.04
CA VAL A 203 1.54 -0.29 -4.58
C VAL A 203 1.68 1.16 -4.17
N GLN A 204 1.15 1.49 -3.00
CA GLN A 204 1.35 2.78 -2.33
C GLN A 204 1.68 2.52 -0.87
N GLY A 205 2.54 3.32 -0.28
CA GLY A 205 2.91 3.14 1.13
C GLY A 205 3.79 4.25 1.66
N GLY A 206 4.06 4.21 2.95
CA GLY A 206 4.89 5.23 3.60
C GLY A 206 4.65 5.28 5.09
N ALA A 207 5.35 6.20 5.74
CA ALA A 207 5.10 6.49 7.15
C ALA A 207 3.91 7.43 7.28
N TYR A 208 3.17 7.31 8.36
CA TYR A 208 2.04 8.17 8.69
C TYR A 208 1.89 8.27 10.21
N SER A 209 1.03 9.18 10.64
CA SER A 209 0.73 9.38 12.05
C SER A 209 -0.72 9.78 12.17
N TYR A 210 -1.45 8.99 12.95
CA TYR A 210 -2.88 9.13 13.16
C TYR A 210 -3.13 9.58 14.59
N LYS A 211 -3.91 10.64 14.74
CA LYS A 211 -4.33 11.16 16.04
C LYS A 211 -5.84 11.09 16.14
N LYS A 212 -6.33 10.53 17.24
CA LYS A 212 -7.76 10.51 17.59
C LYS A 212 -7.89 10.67 19.10
N ASN A 213 -8.61 11.70 19.52
CA ASN A 213 -8.67 12.12 20.92
C ASN A 213 -7.25 12.35 21.46
N ASN A 214 -6.92 11.79 22.63
CA ASN A 214 -5.61 11.91 23.25
C ASN A 214 -4.61 10.82 22.81
N LEU A 215 -4.98 9.97 21.84
CA LEU A 215 -4.16 8.87 21.37
C LEU A 215 -3.48 9.22 20.05
N SER A 216 -2.19 8.88 19.96
CA SER A 216 -1.39 9.04 18.75
C SER A 216 -0.80 7.69 18.37
N ILE A 217 -1.04 7.28 17.14
CA ILE A 217 -0.46 6.08 16.54
C ILE A 217 0.47 6.51 15.43
N ASN A 218 1.70 6.03 15.46
CA ASN A 218 2.61 6.16 14.33
C ASN A 218 2.62 4.82 13.59
N GLY A 219 2.56 4.88 12.26
CA GLY A 219 2.50 3.68 11.44
C GLY A 219 3.38 3.79 10.22
N PHE A 220 3.77 2.64 9.71
CA PHE A 220 4.38 2.50 8.41
C PHE A 220 3.75 1.29 7.73
N GLY A 221 3.30 1.47 6.50
CA GLY A 221 2.61 0.40 5.79
C GLY A 221 2.67 0.56 4.29
N PHE A 222 2.10 -0.44 3.61
CA PHE A 222 1.78 -0.36 2.20
C PHE A 222 0.49 -1.11 1.90
N SER A 223 -0.16 -0.69 0.82
CA SER A 223 -1.28 -1.40 0.21
C SER A 223 -1.02 -1.62 -1.28
N CYS A 224 -1.40 -2.81 -1.76
CA CYS A 224 -1.30 -3.26 -3.13
C CYS A 224 -2.68 -3.30 -3.75
N ASN A 225 -2.85 -2.73 -4.95
CA ASN A 225 -4.06 -2.90 -5.74
C ASN A 225 -3.97 -4.20 -6.56
N ILE A 226 -4.60 -5.26 -6.07
CA ILE A 226 -4.44 -6.62 -6.61
C ILE A 226 -5.09 -6.78 -7.98
N ASP A 227 -6.14 -6.02 -8.27
CA ASP A 227 -6.78 -6.02 -9.59
C ASP A 227 -5.77 -5.66 -10.68
N TYR A 228 -4.89 -4.69 -10.42
CA TYR A 228 -3.85 -4.30 -11.37
C TYR A 228 -2.73 -5.34 -11.48
N TRP A 229 -2.57 -6.20 -10.48
CA TRP A 229 -1.59 -7.30 -10.53
C TRP A 229 -2.16 -8.48 -11.33
N VAL A 230 -3.47 -8.75 -11.22
CA VAL A 230 -4.16 -9.80 -11.98
C VAL A 230 -4.04 -9.57 -13.48
N GLU A 231 -4.03 -8.32 -13.94
CA GLU A 231 -3.80 -7.96 -15.34
C GLU A 231 -2.39 -8.29 -15.85
N LEU A 232 -1.41 -8.50 -14.96
CA LEU A 232 -0.01 -8.71 -15.32
C LEU A 232 0.38 -10.19 -15.44
N ILE A 233 -0.43 -11.10 -14.89
CA ILE A 233 -0.21 -12.55 -14.85
C ILE A 233 -1.19 -13.33 -15.71
#